data_AF-A0A060VZY3-F1
#
_entry.id   AF-A0A060VZY3-F1
#
_cell.length_a   1.000
_cell.length_b   1.000
_cell.length_c   1.000
_cell.angle_alpha   90.00
_cell.angle_beta   90.00
_cell.angle_gamma   90.00
#
_symmetry.space_group_name_H-M   'P 1'
#
loop_
_entity.id
_entity.type
_entity.pdbx_description
1 polymer ?
#
loop_
_entity_poly.entity_id
_entity_poly.type
_entity_poly.pdbx_seq_one_letter_code
_entity_poly.pdbx_strand_id
1 'polypeptide(L)'
;MVCVYVLLQASEGVRLEEQVVVLGSKLSQSQQTRLAKLGHLLGGKRADAFSCSVTHVVVPDGPMPTTLSTLLGLLNGCWVLNFSWVEACLQADSWISESDHEAGAGPQRSRINRHSLLPPLLDGCFFYLMGSFRKPPRDELLQLVREAGGQILTRQPKPDSDVTQTLSAAAYHASLGSDQALCTQYIIYDPQGSYRPPRVRLGKVWSAPSTWVVNCISAFQLLPVPELESQTHLVCNQ
;
A
#
# COMPACT_ATOMS: atom_id res chain seq x y z
N MET A 1 -20.20 -21.26 -5.89
CA MET A 1 -20.24 -21.31 -4.40
C MET A 1 -19.72 -22.63 -3.80
N VAL A 2 -18.98 -23.47 -4.54
CA VAL A 2 -18.40 -24.72 -3.99
C VAL A 2 -16.86 -24.69 -4.00
N CYS A 3 -16.23 -23.73 -4.66
CA CYS A 3 -14.77 -23.63 -4.76
C CYS A 3 -14.10 -22.92 -3.56
N VAL A 4 -14.86 -22.17 -2.76
CA VAL A 4 -14.32 -21.40 -1.62
C VAL A 4 -14.23 -22.25 -0.34
N TYR A 5 -15.11 -23.24 -0.19
CA TYR A 5 -15.12 -24.10 1.01
C TYR A 5 -14.02 -25.17 1.02
N VAL A 6 -13.49 -25.55 -0.14
CA VAL A 6 -12.48 -26.62 -0.24
C VAL A 6 -11.07 -26.15 0.18
N LEU A 7 -10.84 -24.83 0.27
CA LEU A 7 -9.55 -24.27 0.72
C LEU A 7 -9.49 -23.98 2.23
N LEU A 8 -10.59 -24.16 2.97
CA LEU A 8 -10.65 -23.86 4.42
C LEU A 8 -10.43 -25.07 5.34
N GLN A 9 -10.12 -26.26 4.79
CA GLN A 9 -9.85 -27.47 5.60
C GLN A 9 -8.60 -28.26 5.18
N ALA A 10 -7.59 -27.62 4.58
CA ALA A 10 -6.33 -28.29 4.26
C ALA A 10 -5.13 -27.65 4.97
N SER A 11 -4.59 -28.44 5.92
CA SER A 11 -3.26 -28.35 6.56
C SER A 11 -3.05 -27.37 7.71
N GLU A 12 -3.47 -27.80 8.90
CA GLU A 12 -2.52 -27.78 10.01
C GLU A 12 -1.31 -28.65 9.62
N GLY A 13 -0.13 -28.03 9.48
CA GLY A 13 1.15 -28.73 9.49
C GLY A 13 1.67 -29.29 8.17
N VAL A 14 2.09 -28.43 7.24
CA VAL A 14 3.40 -28.53 6.54
C VAL A 14 3.78 -27.09 6.15
N ARG A 15 4.76 -26.49 6.85
CA ARG A 15 5.44 -25.31 6.29
C ARG A 15 6.25 -25.83 5.11
N LEU A 16 5.85 -25.50 3.88
CA LEU A 16 6.84 -25.41 2.80
C LEU A 16 7.93 -24.50 3.36
N GLU A 17 9.18 -24.99 3.39
CA GLU A 17 10.33 -24.29 3.98
C GLU A 17 10.68 -23.02 3.17
N GLU A 18 9.75 -22.06 3.13
CA GLU A 18 10.04 -20.72 2.66
C GLU A 18 10.90 -20.06 3.72
N GLN A 19 12.13 -19.75 3.32
CA GLN A 19 13.08 -19.05 4.15
C GLN A 19 12.47 -17.73 4.65
N VAL A 20 12.36 -17.60 5.97
CA VAL A 20 11.90 -16.36 6.60
C VAL A 20 12.96 -15.27 6.40
N VAL A 21 12.60 -14.20 5.70
CA VAL A 21 13.44 -13.02 5.48
C VAL A 21 12.71 -11.82 6.06
N VAL A 22 13.28 -11.26 7.14
CA VAL A 22 12.64 -10.21 7.93
C VAL A 22 13.32 -8.86 7.73
N LEU A 23 12.51 -7.84 7.45
CA LEU A 23 12.91 -6.44 7.39
C LEU A 23 12.29 -5.68 8.55
N GLY A 24 13.11 -5.01 9.37
CA GLY A 24 12.61 -4.07 10.36
C GLY A 24 12.36 -2.70 9.74
N SER A 25 11.18 -2.10 9.95
CA SER A 25 10.87 -0.73 9.52
C SER A 25 10.47 0.13 10.69
N LYS A 26 11.12 1.30 10.85
CA LYS A 26 10.91 2.24 11.96
C LYS A 26 11.12 1.66 13.37
N LEU A 27 11.84 0.55 13.49
CA LEU A 27 12.20 -0.05 14.78
C LEU A 27 13.27 0.76 15.51
N SER A 28 13.12 0.87 16.84
CA SER A 28 14.15 1.41 17.72
C SER A 28 15.41 0.53 17.75
N GLN A 29 16.52 1.05 18.28
CA GLN A 29 17.75 0.27 18.37
C GLN A 29 17.58 -1.00 19.23
N SER A 30 16.83 -0.93 20.33
CA SER A 30 16.55 -2.09 21.17
C SER A 30 15.70 -3.12 20.43
N GLN A 31 14.68 -2.68 19.69
CA GLN A 31 13.86 -3.55 18.86
C GLN A 31 14.67 -4.24 17.76
N GLN A 32 15.59 -3.51 17.10
CA GLN A 32 16.48 -4.09 16.09
C GLN A 32 17.40 -5.17 16.67
N THR A 33 17.96 -4.95 17.86
CA THR A 33 18.79 -5.95 18.56
C THR A 33 18.00 -7.23 18.85
N ARG A 34 16.75 -7.09 19.29
CA ARG A 34 15.88 -8.25 19.57
C ARG A 34 15.45 -8.98 18.29
N LEU A 35 15.16 -8.25 17.22
CA LEU A 35 14.89 -8.84 15.92
C LEU A 35 16.10 -9.62 15.39
N ALA A 36 17.32 -9.09 15.57
CA ALA A 36 18.55 -9.79 15.22
C ALA A 36 18.75 -11.07 16.06
N LYS A 37 18.46 -11.00 17.37
CA LYS A 37 18.48 -12.18 18.26
C LYS A 37 17.51 -13.26 17.76
N LEU A 38 16.29 -12.88 17.38
CA LEU A 38 15.29 -13.81 16.85
C LEU A 38 15.79 -14.52 15.58
N GLY A 39 16.34 -13.76 14.62
CA GLY A 39 16.91 -14.33 13.40
C GLY A 39 18.03 -15.35 13.67
N HIS A 40 18.89 -15.07 14.65
CA HIS A 40 19.95 -16.00 15.06
C HIS A 40 19.41 -17.29 15.69
N LEU A 41 18.38 -17.19 16.53
CA LEU A 41 17.80 -18.34 17.23
C LEU A 41 17.00 -19.26 16.30
N LEU A 42 16.17 -18.67 15.43
CA LEU A 42 15.18 -19.44 14.65
C LEU A 42 15.53 -19.59 13.16
N GLY A 43 16.74 -19.22 12.76
CA GLY A 43 17.25 -19.41 11.40
C GLY A 43 16.67 -18.45 10.34
N GLY A 44 16.10 -17.32 10.76
CA GLY A 44 15.60 -16.28 9.85
C GLY A 44 16.71 -15.37 9.33
N LYS A 45 16.62 -14.94 8.07
CA LYS A 45 17.53 -13.94 7.49
C LYS A 45 17.02 -12.53 7.77
N ARG A 46 17.94 -11.60 8.03
CA ARG A 46 17.62 -10.18 8.11
C ARG A 46 17.92 -9.49 6.78
N ALA A 47 17.00 -8.64 6.34
CA ALA A 47 17.23 -7.70 5.25
C ALA A 47 17.42 -6.28 5.80
N ASP A 48 18.29 -5.50 5.17
CA ASP A 48 18.51 -4.08 5.53
C ASP A 48 17.68 -3.12 4.64
N ALA A 49 17.17 -3.62 3.51
CA ALA A 49 16.29 -2.89 2.59
C ALA A 49 15.24 -3.84 2.00
N PHE A 50 14.16 -3.27 1.46
CA PHE A 50 13.12 -4.07 0.83
C PHE A 50 13.61 -4.68 -0.51
N SER A 51 13.28 -5.94 -0.74
CA SER A 51 13.49 -6.65 -2.01
C SER A 51 12.44 -7.77 -2.14
N CYS A 52 12.34 -8.40 -3.31
CA CYS A 52 11.37 -9.47 -3.56
C CYS A 52 11.59 -10.74 -2.70
N SER A 53 12.72 -10.86 -2.01
CA SER A 53 12.98 -11.97 -1.08
C SER A 53 12.40 -11.74 0.32
N VAL A 54 12.01 -10.50 0.66
CA VAL A 54 11.44 -10.18 1.97
C VAL A 54 10.07 -10.85 2.10
N THR A 55 9.89 -11.62 3.16
CA THR A 55 8.61 -12.29 3.47
C THR A 55 7.88 -11.62 4.63
N HIS A 56 8.63 -10.95 5.53
CA HIS A 56 8.08 -10.31 6.73
C HIS A 56 8.64 -8.89 6.88
N VAL A 57 7.76 -7.93 7.12
CA VAL A 57 8.11 -6.57 7.54
C VAL A 57 7.64 -6.37 8.97
N VAL A 58 8.56 -6.14 9.90
CA VAL A 58 8.24 -5.88 11.30
C VAL A 58 8.26 -4.38 11.57
N VAL A 59 7.18 -3.87 12.15
CA VAL A 59 6.98 -2.46 12.50
C VAL A 59 6.77 -2.32 14.02
N PRO A 60 6.94 -1.12 14.61
CA PRO A 60 6.57 -0.89 16.00
C PRO A 60 5.09 -1.17 16.26
N ASP A 61 4.74 -1.54 17.48
CA ASP A 61 3.34 -1.69 17.88
C ASP A 61 2.59 -0.34 17.74
N GLY A 62 1.33 -0.40 17.28
CA GLY A 62 0.46 0.76 17.11
C GLY A 62 0.04 1.00 15.66
N PRO A 63 -0.22 2.25 15.25
CA PRO A 63 -0.57 2.55 13.87
C PRO A 63 0.54 2.13 12.89
N MET A 64 0.18 1.37 11.86
CA MET A 64 1.14 0.92 10.86
C MET A 64 1.85 2.12 10.19
N PRO A 65 3.18 2.19 10.23
CA PRO A 65 3.92 3.29 9.61
C PRO A 65 3.85 3.20 8.08
N THR A 66 3.62 4.32 7.41
CA THR A 66 3.53 4.39 5.94
C THR A 66 4.88 4.68 5.29
N THR A 67 5.94 3.98 5.72
CA THR A 67 7.26 4.09 5.07
C THR A 67 7.28 3.37 3.74
N LEU A 68 8.23 3.73 2.85
CA LEU A 68 8.42 3.04 1.58
C LEU A 68 8.54 1.52 1.76
N SER A 69 9.41 1.05 2.65
CA SER A 69 9.60 -0.39 2.89
C SER A 69 8.34 -1.10 3.41
N THR A 70 7.60 -0.46 4.31
CA THR A 70 6.34 -1.02 4.82
C THR A 70 5.28 -1.14 3.73
N LEU A 71 5.11 -0.08 2.92
CA LEU A 71 4.12 -0.06 1.85
C LEU A 71 4.51 -1.00 0.70
N LEU A 72 5.80 -1.13 0.37
CA LEU A 72 6.27 -2.10 -0.63
C LEU A 72 6.07 -3.55 -0.15
N GLY A 73 6.32 -3.84 1.12
CA GLY A 73 6.03 -5.15 1.72
C GLY A 73 4.54 -5.47 1.70
N LEU A 74 3.71 -4.49 2.09
CA LEU A 74 2.26 -4.60 1.98
C LEU A 74 1.85 -4.94 0.54
N LEU A 75 2.26 -4.14 -0.46
CA LEU A 75 1.92 -4.37 -1.87
C LEU A 75 2.43 -5.72 -2.40
N ASN A 76 3.49 -6.24 -1.81
CA ASN A 76 4.02 -7.56 -2.14
C ASN A 76 3.35 -8.73 -1.42
N GLY A 77 2.29 -8.47 -0.63
CA GLY A 77 1.60 -9.49 0.14
C GLY A 77 2.47 -10.12 1.22
N CYS A 78 3.54 -9.44 1.64
CA CYS A 78 4.34 -9.86 2.80
C CYS A 78 3.49 -9.77 4.07
N TRP A 79 3.87 -10.54 5.09
CA TRP A 79 3.38 -10.28 6.44
C TRP A 79 3.91 -8.92 6.91
N VAL A 80 3.02 -8.04 7.34
CA VAL A 80 3.40 -6.80 8.03
C VAL A 80 2.96 -6.91 9.47
N LEU A 81 3.92 -7.05 10.39
CA LEU A 81 3.66 -7.49 11.76
C LEU A 81 4.07 -6.43 12.78
N ASN A 82 3.26 -6.29 13.81
CA ASN A 82 3.60 -5.55 15.02
C ASN A 82 4.79 -6.20 15.74
N PHE A 83 5.55 -5.39 16.47
CA PHE A 83 6.76 -5.86 17.14
C PHE A 83 6.48 -6.91 18.23
N SER A 84 5.27 -6.92 18.79
CA SER A 84 4.75 -7.99 19.65
C SER A 84 4.90 -9.41 19.06
N TRP A 85 4.94 -9.58 17.73
CA TRP A 85 5.23 -10.89 17.12
C TRP A 85 6.66 -11.37 17.44
N VAL A 86 7.64 -10.47 17.35
CA VAL A 86 9.04 -10.77 17.68
C VAL A 86 9.16 -11.14 19.15
N GLU A 87 8.45 -10.41 20.02
CA GLU A 87 8.38 -10.69 21.45
C GLU A 87 7.86 -12.09 21.74
N ALA A 88 6.73 -12.45 21.14
CA ALA A 88 6.10 -13.73 21.37
C ALA A 88 6.90 -14.89 20.76
N CYS A 89 7.54 -14.71 19.60
CA CYS A 89 8.46 -15.73 19.06
C CYS A 89 9.66 -15.96 19.99
N LEU A 90 10.25 -14.89 20.54
CA LEU A 90 11.36 -14.99 21.49
C LEU A 90 10.96 -15.67 22.80
N GLN A 91 9.72 -15.47 23.26
CA GLN A 91 9.20 -16.10 24.48
C GLN A 91 8.89 -17.59 24.26
N ALA A 92 8.37 -17.95 23.10
CA ALA A 92 8.02 -19.32 22.74
C ALA A 92 9.20 -20.14 22.19
N ASP A 93 10.37 -19.51 22.01
CA ASP A 93 11.55 -20.08 21.34
C ASP A 93 11.22 -20.78 20.01
N SER A 94 10.25 -20.21 19.29
CA SER A 94 9.70 -20.78 18.06
C SER A 94 8.97 -19.71 17.26
N TRP A 95 8.78 -19.96 15.96
CA TRP A 95 7.99 -19.07 15.11
C TRP A 95 6.50 -19.24 15.43
N ILE A 96 5.90 -18.24 16.06
CA ILE A 96 4.46 -18.24 16.31
C ILE A 96 3.66 -17.79 15.08
N SER A 97 2.35 -18.03 15.09
CA SER A 97 1.43 -17.56 14.06
C SER A 97 1.51 -16.04 13.89
N GLU A 98 1.60 -15.59 12.64
CA GLU A 98 1.68 -14.19 12.25
C GLU A 98 0.33 -13.46 12.38
N SER A 99 -0.77 -14.19 12.19
CA SER A 99 -2.12 -13.61 11.99
C SER A 99 -2.58 -12.73 13.15
N ASP A 100 -2.28 -13.11 14.40
CA ASP A 100 -2.69 -12.36 15.59
C ASP A 100 -1.86 -11.07 15.81
N HIS A 101 -0.81 -10.87 15.02
CA HIS A 101 0.10 -9.74 15.12
C HIS A 101 0.12 -8.86 13.87
N GLU A 102 -0.76 -9.10 12.89
CA GLU A 102 -0.81 -8.34 11.64
C GLU A 102 -1.15 -6.86 11.89
N ALA A 103 -0.35 -5.95 11.32
CA ALA A 103 -0.42 -4.52 11.59
C ALA A 103 -1.39 -3.80 10.64
N GLY A 104 -2.54 -3.34 11.16
CA GLY A 104 -3.56 -2.66 10.36
C GLY A 104 -4.32 -3.61 9.41
N ALA A 105 -5.32 -3.08 8.71
CA ALA A 105 -6.23 -3.90 7.91
C ALA A 105 -5.79 -4.12 6.43
N GLY A 106 -4.84 -3.32 5.94
CA GLY A 106 -4.34 -3.41 4.56
C GLY A 106 -3.50 -4.66 4.25
N PRO A 107 -2.51 -5.01 5.09
CA PRO A 107 -1.63 -6.16 4.85
C PRO A 107 -2.38 -7.47 4.63
N GLN A 108 -3.35 -7.79 5.50
CA GLN A 108 -4.18 -9.00 5.37
C GLN A 108 -4.89 -9.05 4.01
N ARG A 109 -5.51 -7.94 3.60
CA ARG A 109 -6.22 -7.84 2.32
C ARG A 109 -5.27 -8.01 1.14
N SER A 110 -4.09 -7.40 1.19
CA SER A 110 -3.09 -7.53 0.14
C SER A 110 -2.56 -8.95 0.00
N ARG A 111 -2.26 -9.59 1.13
CA ARG A 111 -1.81 -10.97 1.18
C ARG A 111 -2.87 -11.91 0.60
N ILE A 112 -4.13 -11.80 1.01
CA ILE A 112 -5.24 -12.60 0.46
C ILE A 112 -5.39 -12.36 -1.06
N ASN A 113 -5.32 -11.10 -1.51
CA ASN A 113 -5.39 -10.74 -2.92
C ASN A 113 -4.30 -11.43 -3.73
N ARG A 114 -3.06 -11.40 -3.25
CA ARG A 114 -1.91 -12.01 -3.91
C ARG A 114 -1.99 -13.53 -3.94
N HIS A 115 -2.37 -14.17 -2.83
CA HIS A 115 -2.59 -15.63 -2.78
C HIS A 115 -3.70 -16.08 -3.74
N SER A 116 -4.71 -15.22 -3.95
CA SER A 116 -5.81 -15.47 -4.87
C SER A 116 -5.48 -15.11 -6.33
N LEU A 117 -4.24 -14.70 -6.62
CA LEU A 117 -3.77 -14.28 -7.95
C LEU A 117 -4.63 -13.18 -8.59
N LEU A 118 -5.18 -12.29 -7.76
CA LEU A 118 -6.00 -11.17 -8.21
C LEU A 118 -5.16 -9.99 -8.68
N PRO A 119 -5.72 -9.07 -9.49
CA PRO A 119 -5.00 -7.89 -9.97
C PRO A 119 -4.42 -7.04 -8.84
N PRO A 120 -3.27 -6.36 -9.07
CA PRO A 120 -2.72 -5.36 -8.16
C PRO A 120 -3.71 -4.23 -7.84
N LEU A 121 -3.48 -3.54 -6.72
CA LEU A 121 -4.40 -2.54 -6.16
C LEU A 121 -4.83 -1.45 -7.16
N LEU A 122 -3.88 -0.94 -7.95
CA LEU A 122 -4.07 0.16 -8.90
C LEU A 122 -4.07 -0.33 -10.35
N ASP A 123 -4.34 -1.62 -10.57
CA ASP A 123 -4.52 -2.18 -11.92
C ASP A 123 -5.62 -1.43 -12.67
N GLY A 124 -5.34 -1.09 -13.93
CA GLY A 124 -6.23 -0.27 -14.78
C GLY A 124 -6.22 1.23 -14.48
N CYS A 125 -5.42 1.72 -13.53
CA CYS A 125 -5.29 3.13 -13.17
C CYS A 125 -4.04 3.81 -13.74
N PHE A 126 -4.16 5.09 -14.07
CA PHE A 126 -3.12 5.90 -14.72
C PHE A 126 -2.85 7.17 -13.93
N PHE A 127 -1.58 7.49 -13.70
CA PHE A 127 -1.17 8.53 -12.76
C PHE A 127 -0.20 9.52 -13.40
N TYR A 128 -0.51 10.80 -13.29
CA TYR A 128 0.39 11.89 -13.62
C TYR A 128 0.75 12.66 -12.35
N LEU A 129 2.04 12.73 -12.01
CA LEU A 129 2.52 13.44 -10.82
C LEU A 129 2.81 14.90 -11.17
N MET A 130 1.97 15.80 -10.69
CA MET A 130 2.04 17.25 -10.92
C MET A 130 2.87 17.96 -9.85
N GLY A 131 3.90 18.70 -10.29
CA GLY A 131 4.73 19.52 -9.41
C GLY A 131 5.78 18.75 -8.62
N SER A 132 6.22 19.34 -7.51
CA SER A 132 7.21 18.76 -6.60
C SER A 132 6.54 18.09 -5.40
N PHE A 133 7.20 17.07 -4.85
CA PHE A 133 6.69 16.24 -3.76
C PHE A 133 7.71 16.14 -2.64
N ARG A 134 7.26 16.38 -1.39
CA ARG A 134 8.12 16.29 -0.20
C ARG A 134 7.88 15.02 0.60
N LYS A 135 6.61 14.65 0.82
CA LYS A 135 6.23 13.50 1.66
C LYS A 135 5.02 12.78 1.06
N PRO A 136 5.20 11.58 0.47
CA PRO A 136 6.49 10.96 0.12
C PRO A 136 7.23 11.75 -0.98
N PRO A 137 8.57 11.61 -1.09
CA PRO A 137 9.34 12.08 -2.23
C PRO A 137 8.81 11.53 -3.57
N ARG A 138 9.08 12.23 -4.67
CA ARG A 138 8.51 11.91 -5.99
C ARG A 138 8.90 10.51 -6.48
N ASP A 139 10.16 10.14 -6.31
CA ASP A 139 10.72 8.83 -6.68
C ASP A 139 10.08 7.70 -5.87
N GLU A 140 9.94 7.87 -4.56
CA GLU A 140 9.22 6.90 -3.71
C GLU A 140 7.76 6.75 -4.15
N LEU A 141 7.06 7.85 -4.42
CA LEU A 141 5.67 7.81 -4.90
C LEU A 141 5.55 7.10 -6.26
N LEU A 142 6.47 7.36 -7.18
CA LEU A 142 6.54 6.67 -8.47
C LEU A 142 6.76 5.17 -8.29
N GLN A 143 7.63 4.78 -7.37
CA GLN A 143 7.89 3.38 -7.08
C GLN A 143 6.64 2.70 -6.51
N LEU A 144 5.98 3.33 -5.53
CA LEU A 144 4.76 2.81 -4.92
C LEU A 144 3.62 2.65 -5.93
N VAL A 145 3.40 3.63 -6.81
CA VAL A 145 2.36 3.54 -7.83
C VAL A 145 2.63 2.38 -8.78
N ARG A 146 3.89 2.20 -9.24
CA ARG A 146 4.25 1.10 -10.13
C ARG A 146 4.11 -0.25 -9.45
N GLU A 147 4.58 -0.38 -8.22
CA GLU A 147 4.48 -1.61 -7.44
C GLU A 147 3.02 -2.00 -7.20
N ALA A 148 2.14 -1.02 -7.05
CA ALA A 148 0.71 -1.23 -6.93
C ALA A 148 0.00 -1.53 -8.27
N GLY A 149 0.72 -1.60 -9.39
CA GLY A 149 0.17 -1.88 -10.73
C GLY A 149 -0.34 -0.67 -11.50
N GLY A 150 -0.15 0.55 -10.97
CA GLY A 150 -0.54 1.78 -11.64
C GLY A 150 0.42 2.20 -12.75
N GLN A 151 -0.11 2.77 -13.83
CA GLN A 151 0.68 3.24 -14.95
C GLN A 151 1.06 4.72 -14.80
N ILE A 152 2.34 5.06 -15.01
CA ILE A 152 2.81 6.45 -14.93
C ILE A 152 2.69 7.13 -16.29
N LEU A 153 1.97 8.24 -16.34
CA LEU A 153 1.86 9.11 -17.49
C LEU A 153 3.03 10.11 -17.52
N THR A 154 3.62 10.29 -18.70
CA THR A 154 4.70 11.27 -18.93
C THR A 154 4.18 12.66 -19.29
N ARG A 155 2.91 12.75 -19.70
CA ARG A 155 2.21 14.00 -20.02
C ARG A 155 0.93 14.10 -19.23
N GLN A 156 0.53 15.33 -18.89
CA GLN A 156 -0.72 15.58 -18.19
C GLN A 156 -1.90 15.11 -19.08
N PRO A 157 -2.81 14.29 -18.55
CA PRO A 157 -4.00 13.86 -19.29
C PRO A 157 -4.90 15.06 -19.55
N LYS A 158 -5.35 15.19 -20.80
CA LYS A 158 -6.28 16.23 -21.24
C LYS A 158 -7.69 15.68 -21.24
N PRO A 159 -8.63 16.20 -20.43
CA PRO A 159 -9.99 15.68 -20.33
C PRO A 159 -10.77 15.63 -21.67
N ASP A 160 -10.43 16.52 -22.58
CA ASP A 160 -11.02 16.71 -23.90
C ASP A 160 -10.32 15.92 -25.02
N SER A 161 -9.22 15.21 -24.73
CA SER A 161 -8.51 14.44 -25.75
C SER A 161 -9.20 13.10 -26.03
N ASP A 162 -9.29 12.76 -27.32
CA ASP A 162 -9.78 11.45 -27.78
C ASP A 162 -9.09 10.29 -27.05
N VAL A 163 -7.77 10.35 -26.85
CA VAL A 163 -7.00 9.30 -26.14
C VAL A 163 -7.51 9.09 -24.72
N THR A 164 -7.80 10.16 -23.99
CA THR A 164 -8.34 10.12 -22.62
C THR A 164 -9.75 9.54 -22.61
N GLN A 165 -10.55 9.85 -23.64
CA GLN A 165 -11.96 9.49 -23.72
C GLN A 165 -12.18 8.05 -24.23
N THR A 166 -11.35 7.57 -25.16
CA THR A 166 -11.43 6.23 -25.75
C THR A 166 -10.69 5.17 -24.93
N LEU A 167 -9.98 5.55 -23.87
CA LEU A 167 -9.35 4.61 -22.95
C LEU A 167 -10.41 3.67 -22.35
N SER A 168 -10.35 2.40 -22.75
CA SER A 168 -11.18 1.31 -22.22
C SER A 168 -10.39 0.57 -21.14
N ALA A 169 -10.19 1.23 -20.00
CA ALA A 169 -9.62 0.64 -18.80
C ALA A 169 -10.65 0.67 -17.67
N ALA A 170 -10.62 -0.36 -16.82
CA ALA A 170 -11.45 -0.42 -15.63
C ALA A 170 -10.58 -0.73 -14.41
N ALA A 171 -10.83 -0.02 -13.31
CA ALA A 171 -10.11 -0.24 -12.07
C ALA A 171 -10.73 -1.41 -11.30
N TYR A 172 -10.03 -2.54 -11.23
CA TYR A 172 -10.53 -3.78 -10.59
C TYR A 172 -10.97 -3.56 -9.13
N HIS A 173 -10.20 -2.76 -8.38
CA HIS A 173 -10.44 -2.49 -6.97
C HIS A 173 -11.39 -1.31 -6.71
N ALA A 174 -12.00 -0.72 -7.75
CA ALA A 174 -13.01 0.32 -7.56
C ALA A 174 -14.29 -0.27 -6.95
N SER A 175 -14.90 0.47 -6.03
CA SER A 175 -16.21 0.12 -5.50
C SER A 175 -17.25 0.04 -6.62
N LEU A 176 -18.14 -0.95 -6.53
CA LEU A 176 -19.26 -1.10 -7.46
C LEU A 176 -20.09 0.19 -7.53
N GLY A 177 -20.37 0.66 -8.74
CA GLY A 177 -21.13 1.90 -8.98
C GLY A 177 -20.33 3.19 -8.80
N SER A 178 -19.05 3.12 -8.41
CA SER A 178 -18.19 4.31 -8.36
C SER A 178 -17.76 4.75 -9.75
N ASP A 179 -17.74 6.06 -9.99
CA ASP A 179 -17.13 6.66 -11.17
C ASP A 179 -15.67 6.23 -11.35
N GLN A 180 -14.94 5.93 -10.26
CA GLN A 180 -13.55 5.47 -10.30
C GLN A 180 -13.37 4.13 -11.01
N ALA A 181 -14.45 3.36 -11.22
CA ALA A 181 -14.39 2.14 -12.02
C ALA A 181 -14.08 2.43 -13.50
N LEU A 182 -14.48 3.59 -14.03
CA LEU A 182 -14.33 3.96 -15.45
C LEU A 182 -13.55 5.27 -15.67
N CYS A 183 -13.43 6.10 -14.62
CA CYS A 183 -12.62 7.30 -14.59
C CYS A 183 -11.31 6.96 -13.88
N THR A 184 -10.37 6.34 -14.61
CA THR A 184 -9.18 5.72 -13.99
C THR A 184 -7.91 6.56 -14.11
N GLN A 185 -8.02 7.84 -14.49
CA GLN A 185 -6.88 8.74 -14.66
C GLN A 185 -6.79 9.74 -13.49
N TYR A 186 -5.60 9.88 -12.92
CA TYR A 186 -5.36 10.67 -11.71
C TYR A 186 -4.20 11.64 -11.91
N ILE A 187 -4.46 12.93 -11.71
CA ILE A 187 -3.45 13.95 -11.50
C ILE A 187 -3.17 13.98 -10.00
N ILE A 188 -1.98 13.53 -9.62
CA ILE A 188 -1.54 13.52 -8.22
C ILE A 188 -0.78 14.81 -7.92
N TYR A 189 -1.05 15.43 -6.78
CA TYR A 189 -0.36 16.64 -6.33
C TYR A 189 0.08 16.54 -4.88
N ASP A 190 1.12 17.27 -4.50
CA ASP A 190 1.49 17.43 -3.09
C ASP A 190 0.54 18.46 -2.43
N PRO A 191 -0.25 18.10 -1.40
CA PRO A 191 -1.13 19.06 -0.72
C PRO A 191 -0.36 20.23 -0.07
N GLN A 192 0.91 20.03 0.26
CA GLN A 192 1.80 21.08 0.78
C GLN A 192 2.59 21.79 -0.34
N GLY A 193 2.42 21.39 -1.59
CA GLY A 193 3.00 22.03 -2.77
C GLY A 193 2.27 23.33 -3.14
N SER A 194 2.71 23.98 -4.23
CA SER A 194 2.10 25.20 -4.75
C SER A 194 0.90 24.96 -5.66
N TYR A 195 0.80 23.78 -6.28
CA TYR A 195 -0.29 23.47 -7.19
C TYR A 195 -1.60 23.22 -6.42
N ARG A 196 -2.70 23.81 -6.90
CA ARG A 196 -4.05 23.57 -6.41
C ARG A 196 -4.94 23.21 -7.59
N PRO A 197 -5.58 22.02 -7.60
CA PRO A 197 -6.48 21.68 -8.69
C PRO A 197 -7.76 22.53 -8.60
N PRO A 198 -8.33 22.94 -9.75
CA PRO A 198 -9.55 23.74 -9.77
C PRO A 198 -10.81 22.91 -9.44
N ARG A 199 -10.78 21.59 -9.68
CA ARG A 199 -11.89 20.66 -9.45
C ARG A 199 -11.34 19.28 -9.08
N VAL A 200 -12.11 18.53 -8.29
CA VAL A 200 -11.77 17.14 -7.93
C VAL A 200 -11.82 16.22 -9.15
N ARG A 201 -12.73 16.48 -10.11
CA ARG A 201 -12.86 15.71 -11.34
C ARG A 201 -13.26 16.59 -12.53
N LEU A 202 -12.67 16.28 -13.69
CA LEU A 202 -13.06 16.82 -14.99
C LEU A 202 -13.04 15.69 -16.03
N GLY A 203 -14.21 15.34 -16.57
CA GLY A 203 -14.35 14.16 -17.43
C GLY A 203 -13.93 12.88 -16.70
N LYS A 204 -13.02 12.11 -17.31
CA LYS A 204 -12.44 10.87 -16.74
C LYS A 204 -11.21 11.09 -15.86
N VAL A 205 -10.82 12.35 -15.62
CA VAL A 205 -9.58 12.70 -14.91
C VAL A 205 -9.89 13.26 -13.52
N TRP A 206 -9.34 12.62 -12.50
CA TRP A 206 -9.38 13.06 -11.11
C TRP A 206 -8.16 13.90 -10.75
N SER A 207 -8.31 14.79 -9.77
CA SER A 207 -7.21 15.40 -9.05
C SER A 207 -7.22 14.90 -7.61
N ALA A 208 -6.11 14.29 -7.16
CA ALA A 208 -6.03 13.71 -5.82
C ALA A 208 -4.69 14.07 -5.14
N PRO A 209 -4.66 14.28 -3.82
CA PRO A 209 -3.41 14.54 -3.11
C PRO A 209 -2.55 13.26 -3.05
N SER A 210 -1.23 13.39 -2.93
CA SER A 210 -0.30 12.26 -2.76
C SER A 210 -0.64 11.40 -1.54
N THR A 211 -1.19 11.99 -0.49
CA THR A 211 -1.67 11.29 0.71
C THR A 211 -2.80 10.32 0.39
N TRP A 212 -3.65 10.58 -0.61
CA TRP A 212 -4.69 9.66 -1.04
C TRP A 212 -4.10 8.36 -1.60
N VAL A 213 -3.03 8.44 -2.39
CA VAL A 213 -2.33 7.24 -2.91
C VAL A 213 -1.77 6.41 -1.75
N VAL A 214 -1.10 7.06 -0.79
CA VAL A 214 -0.56 6.39 0.40
C VAL A 214 -1.66 5.74 1.23
N ASN A 215 -2.80 6.42 1.42
CA ASN A 215 -3.94 5.88 2.15
C ASN A 215 -4.58 4.69 1.43
N CYS A 216 -4.70 4.75 0.09
CA CYS A 216 -5.18 3.62 -0.71
C CYS A 216 -4.29 2.40 -0.51
N ILE A 217 -2.97 2.56 -0.58
CA ILE A 217 -2.01 1.46 -0.39
C ILE A 217 -2.06 0.94 1.04
N SER A 218 -2.03 1.83 2.04
CA SER A 218 -2.08 1.46 3.46
C SER A 218 -3.35 0.67 3.81
N ALA A 219 -4.47 1.02 3.17
CA ALA A 219 -5.72 0.27 3.30
C ALA A 219 -5.78 -0.94 2.36
N PHE A 220 -4.95 -1.05 1.33
CA PHE A 220 -5.16 -1.96 0.20
C PHE A 220 -6.59 -1.86 -0.37
N GLN A 221 -7.05 -0.63 -0.60
CA GLN A 221 -8.35 -0.31 -1.20
C GLN A 221 -8.23 0.91 -2.11
N LEU A 222 -8.97 0.92 -3.23
CA LEU A 222 -9.12 2.15 -4.02
C LEU A 222 -10.14 3.05 -3.32
N LEU A 223 -9.65 3.92 -2.43
CA LEU A 223 -10.50 4.81 -1.64
C LEU A 223 -11.17 5.87 -2.53
N PRO A 224 -12.34 6.40 -2.12
CA PRO A 224 -12.92 7.59 -2.73
C PRO A 224 -11.90 8.73 -2.80
N VAL A 225 -11.83 9.42 -3.93
CA VAL A 225 -11.00 10.63 -4.04
C VAL A 225 -11.59 11.69 -3.10
N PRO A 226 -10.79 12.30 -2.20
CA PRO A 226 -11.29 13.30 -1.26
C PRO A 226 -11.76 14.55 -2.00
N GLU A 227 -12.83 15.16 -1.50
CA GLU A 227 -13.28 16.48 -1.96
C GLU A 227 -12.20 17.54 -1.73
N LEU A 228 -12.21 18.60 -2.56
CA LEU A 228 -11.33 19.72 -2.35
C LEU A 228 -11.79 20.53 -1.13
N GLU A 229 -10.89 20.77 -0.18
CA GLU A 229 -11.18 21.64 0.96
C GLU A 229 -11.50 23.07 0.47
N SER A 230 -12.74 23.51 0.70
CA SER A 230 -13.18 24.87 0.41
C SER A 230 -12.42 25.85 1.32
N GLN A 231 -11.70 26.82 0.74
CA GLN A 231 -11.05 27.90 1.50
C GLN A 231 -12.06 28.95 2.00
N THR A 232 -13.11 28.55 2.71
CA THR A 232 -14.18 29.47 3.16
C THR A 232 -14.06 29.97 4.61
N HIS A 233 -12.94 29.76 5.30
CA HIS A 233 -12.79 30.23 6.70
C HIS A 233 -11.50 31.02 6.96
N LEU A 234 -11.21 32.05 6.15
CA LEU A 234 -10.21 33.07 6.50
C LEU A 234 -10.67 34.53 6.26
N VAL A 235 -11.96 34.78 6.00
CA VAL A 235 -12.49 36.14 5.88
C VAL A 235 -13.71 36.30 6.78
N CYS A 236 -13.49 36.38 8.09
CA CYS A 236 -14.36 37.08 9.05
C CYS A 236 -13.66 37.09 10.40
N ASN A 237 -12.80 38.09 10.61
CA ASN A 237 -12.49 38.72 11.90
C ASN A 237 -11.57 39.90 11.60
N GLN A 238 -12.17 40.95 11.05
CA GLN A 238 -11.76 42.34 11.25
C GLN A 238 -12.93 43.07 11.88
#